data_AF-A0AAW3UU86-F1
#
_entry.id   AF-A0AAW3UU86-F1
#
_cell.length_a   1.000
_cell.length_b   1.000
_cell.length_c   1.000
_cell.angle_alpha   90.00
_cell.angle_beta   90.00
_cell.angle_gamma   90.00
#
_symmetry.space_group_name_H-M   'P 1'
#
loop_
_entity.id
_entity.type
_entity.pdbx_description
1 polymer ?
#
loop_
_entity_poly.entity_id
_entity_poly.type
_entity_poly.pdbx_seq_one_letter_code
_entity_poly.pdbx_strand_id
1 'polypeptide(L)'
;MGALSGLASIGFDKQQWVVPATHAIWIPPHCVHSIRSYGPFSGWSVFITEERCESLPRQARAIKTTPLLREAVRRAASWPGNELDATQTRIAEVIVDELAASKEESLGLPSPTDPRLVRITDALGGNLADNRRLEEWAAWAGLAPRTLSRRFVTETGMTFAQWRQQARLLRALERVADGIPVTTIALELGYDNVSAFIDMFRRALGTTPGRYLAVAAPENRRSG
;
A
#
# COMPACT_ATOMS: atom_id res chain seq x y z
N MET A 1 -3.30 1.49 12.19
CA MET A 1 -3.37 2.84 11.58
C MET A 1 -3.69 2.73 10.11
N GLY A 2 -4.66 3.48 9.59
CA GLY A 2 -5.11 3.38 8.19
C GLY A 2 -5.16 4.73 7.49
N ALA A 3 -5.07 4.70 6.16
CA ALA A 3 -5.11 5.89 5.32
C ALA A 3 -6.53 6.10 4.78
N LEU A 4 -7.07 7.31 4.91
CA LEU A 4 -8.33 7.75 4.29
C LEU A 4 -8.08 8.51 2.99
N SER A 5 -7.00 9.30 2.95
CA SER A 5 -6.46 9.93 1.75
C SER A 5 -4.97 10.27 1.93
N GLY A 6 -4.23 10.36 0.82
CA GLY A 6 -2.78 10.57 0.85
C GLY A 6 -2.00 9.27 1.05
N LEU A 7 -0.68 9.40 1.13
CA LEU A 7 0.24 8.27 1.21
C LEU A 7 1.10 8.38 2.47
N ALA A 8 1.14 7.30 3.25
CA ALA A 8 2.17 7.07 4.25
C ALA A 8 3.03 5.90 3.80
N SER A 9 4.35 6.07 3.82
CA SER A 9 5.26 4.93 3.92
C SER A 9 5.55 4.65 5.37
N ILE A 10 5.65 3.36 5.71
CA ILE A 10 6.12 2.91 7.01
C ILE A 10 7.41 2.15 6.81
N GLY A 11 8.48 2.63 7.43
CA GLY A 11 9.76 1.94 7.49
C GLY A 11 9.79 1.02 8.70
N PHE A 12 10.18 -0.24 8.49
CA PHE A 12 10.51 -1.22 9.52
C PHE A 12 11.95 -1.68 9.28
N ASP A 13 12.88 -1.38 10.20
CA ASP A 13 14.32 -1.62 10.02
C ASP A 13 14.87 -1.14 8.65
N LYS A 14 15.16 -2.09 7.73
CA LYS A 14 15.66 -1.85 6.35
C LYS A 14 14.57 -1.91 5.27
N GLN A 15 13.31 -2.09 5.63
CA GLN A 15 12.20 -2.25 4.69
C GLN A 15 11.30 -1.02 4.70
N GLN A 16 10.84 -0.56 3.53
CA GLN A 16 9.82 0.47 3.40
C GLN A 16 8.56 -0.11 2.78
N TRP A 17 7.42 0.11 3.44
CA TRP A 17 6.10 -0.32 2.98
C TRP A 17 5.27 0.89 2.64
N VAL A 18 4.58 0.85 1.50
CA VAL A 18 3.67 1.91 1.07
C VAL A 18 2.25 1.46 1.34
N VAL A 19 1.47 2.29 2.03
CA VAL A 19 0.10 1.95 2.46
C VAL A 19 -0.93 2.65 1.57
N PRO A 20 -1.66 1.93 0.70
CA PRO A 20 -2.77 2.48 -0.05
C PRO A 20 -3.91 2.93 0.89
N ALA A 21 -4.72 3.88 0.44
CA ALA A 21 -5.91 4.39 1.16
C ALA A 21 -7.02 3.34 1.42
N THR A 22 -6.82 2.09 1.02
CA THR A 22 -7.72 0.97 1.27
C THR A 22 -7.23 0.03 2.38
N HIS A 23 -6.00 0.24 2.87
CA HIS A 23 -5.35 -0.63 3.83
C HIS A 23 -5.00 0.11 5.13
N ALA A 24 -4.94 -0.67 6.20
CA ALA A 24 -4.35 -0.27 7.45
C ALA A 24 -3.04 -1.03 7.68
N ILE A 25 -2.12 -0.45 8.44
CA ILE A 25 -0.97 -1.15 9.00
C ILE A 25 -1.24 -1.43 10.47
N TRP A 26 -1.03 -2.68 10.84
CA TRP A 26 -0.82 -3.10 12.21
C TRP A 26 0.66 -3.00 12.57
N ILE A 27 0.94 -2.39 13.71
CA ILE A 27 2.28 -2.26 14.28
C ILE A 27 2.20 -2.83 15.69
N PRO A 28 2.89 -3.94 16.00
CA PRO A 28 2.87 -4.53 17.32
C PRO A 28 3.64 -3.67 18.34
N PRO A 29 3.40 -3.87 19.65
CA PRO A 29 4.20 -3.25 20.71
C PRO A 29 5.70 -3.44 20.50
N HIS A 30 6.49 -2.45 20.91
CA HIS A 30 7.97 -2.47 20.84
C HIS A 30 8.57 -2.62 19.43
N CYS A 31 7.77 -2.43 18.38
CA CYS A 31 8.26 -2.41 17.00
C CYS A 31 8.80 -1.03 16.63
N VAL A 32 10.11 -0.93 16.39
CA VAL A 32 10.73 0.30 15.86
C VAL A 32 10.23 0.50 14.44
N HIS A 33 9.58 1.64 14.22
CA HIS A 33 9.04 1.99 12.92
C HIS A 33 9.21 3.49 12.68
N SER A 34 9.28 3.86 11.41
CA SER A 34 9.23 5.27 11.00
C SER A 34 8.03 5.45 10.09
N ILE A 35 7.23 6.47 10.34
CA ILE A 35 6.15 6.84 9.42
C ILE A 35 6.61 8.09 8.69
N ARG A 36 6.64 7.99 7.37
CA ARG A 36 6.85 9.15 6.51
C ARG A 36 5.59 9.34 5.68
N SER A 37 4.85 10.39 5.99
CA SER A 37 3.81 10.90 5.12
C SER A 37 4.47 11.68 3.98
N TYR A 38 3.98 11.46 2.76
CA TYR A 38 4.38 12.26 1.61
C TYR A 38 3.16 13.03 1.14
N GLY A 39 2.97 14.20 1.73
CA GLY A 39 1.87 15.08 1.44
C GLY A 39 0.80 15.18 2.51
N PRO A 40 -0.38 15.80 2.21
CA PRO A 40 -1.49 15.86 3.15
C PRO A 40 -2.01 14.43 3.31
N PHE A 41 -1.70 13.85 4.47
CA PHE A 41 -2.15 12.53 4.86
C PHE A 41 -3.35 12.71 5.79
N SER A 42 -4.49 12.17 5.40
CA SER A 42 -5.62 11.99 6.30
C SER A 42 -5.73 10.51 6.59
N GLY A 43 -5.63 10.16 7.85
CA GLY A 43 -5.71 8.78 8.29
C GLY A 43 -6.26 8.73 9.70
N TRP A 44 -6.37 7.51 10.20
CA TRP A 44 -6.74 7.23 11.57
C TRP A 44 -5.67 6.35 12.19
N SER A 45 -5.43 6.58 13.48
CA SER A 45 -4.62 5.71 14.30
C SER A 45 -5.47 5.26 15.46
N VAL A 46 -5.52 3.95 15.66
CA VAL A 46 -6.10 3.33 16.85
C VAL A 46 -4.95 2.79 17.65
N PHE A 47 -4.88 3.21 18.91
CA PHE A 47 -3.92 2.69 19.87
C PHE A 47 -4.62 1.65 20.74
N ILE A 48 -4.00 0.49 20.86
CA ILE A 48 -4.50 -0.64 21.64
C ILE A 48 -3.51 -0.83 22.79
N THR A 49 -4.01 -1.01 24.01
CA THR A 49 -3.13 -1.26 25.16
C THR A 49 -2.42 -2.59 24.99
N GLU A 50 -1.23 -2.72 25.56
CA GLU A 50 -0.39 -3.90 25.38
C GLU A 50 -1.09 -5.20 25.85
N GLU A 51 -1.89 -5.15 26.93
CA GLU A 51 -2.62 -6.32 27.42
C GLU A 51 -3.64 -6.86 26.41
N ARG A 52 -4.18 -5.99 25.54
CA ARG A 52 -5.14 -6.36 24.50
C ARG A 52 -4.47 -6.81 23.20
N CYS A 53 -3.13 -6.73 23.12
CA CYS A 53 -2.36 -7.15 21.95
C CYS A 53 -1.98 -8.64 21.96
N GLU A 54 -2.25 -9.38 23.03
CA GLU A 54 -1.85 -10.79 23.14
C GLU A 54 -2.48 -11.70 22.07
N SER A 55 -3.72 -11.40 21.69
CA SER A 55 -4.45 -12.09 20.61
C SER A 55 -4.14 -11.54 19.21
N LEU A 56 -3.34 -10.46 19.13
CA LEU A 56 -2.99 -9.78 17.90
C LEU A 56 -1.67 -10.29 17.30
N PRO A 57 -1.39 -9.97 16.03
CA PRO A 57 -0.22 -10.45 15.32
C PRO A 57 1.07 -9.94 15.96
N ARG A 58 2.07 -10.80 16.10
CA ARG A 58 3.36 -10.42 16.69
C ARG A 58 4.28 -9.65 15.75
N GLN A 59 3.95 -9.62 14.45
CA GLN A 59 4.72 -8.91 13.43
C GLN A 59 3.87 -7.80 12.82
N ALA A 60 4.54 -6.71 12.41
CA ALA A 60 3.89 -5.67 11.64
C ALA A 60 3.34 -6.26 10.34
N ARG A 61 2.12 -5.87 9.96
CA ARG A 61 1.49 -6.37 8.74
C ARG A 61 0.49 -5.39 8.19
N ALA A 62 0.24 -5.47 6.89
CA ALA A 62 -0.90 -4.79 6.32
C ALA A 62 -2.19 -5.57 6.55
N ILE A 63 -3.26 -4.82 6.66
CA ILE A 63 -4.60 -5.32 6.93
C ILE A 63 -5.54 -4.65 5.93
N LYS A 64 -6.24 -5.47 5.14
CA LYS A 64 -7.36 -5.01 4.34
C LYS A 64 -8.39 -4.36 5.25
N THR A 65 -8.76 -3.13 4.97
CA THR A 65 -9.80 -2.48 5.76
C THR A 65 -11.15 -3.01 5.29
N THR A 66 -11.79 -3.89 6.08
CA THR A 66 -13.17 -4.33 5.82
C THR A 66 -14.13 -3.14 6.04
N PRO A 67 -15.34 -3.15 5.42
CA PRO A 67 -16.33 -2.11 5.70
C PRO A 67 -16.68 -2.01 7.19
N LEU A 68 -16.74 -3.15 7.89
CA LEU A 68 -17.01 -3.20 9.33
C LEU A 68 -15.87 -2.53 10.12
N LEU A 69 -14.63 -2.95 9.90
CA LEU A 69 -13.45 -2.36 10.55
C LEU A 69 -13.37 -0.85 10.29
N ARG A 70 -13.64 -0.41 9.05
CA ARG A 70 -13.62 1.01 8.69
C ARG A 70 -14.62 1.82 9.49
N GLU A 71 -15.89 1.39 9.53
CA GLU A 71 -16.93 2.14 10.23
C GLU A 71 -16.78 2.05 11.77
N ALA A 72 -16.34 0.90 12.29
CA ALA A 72 -16.05 0.73 13.71
C ALA A 72 -14.94 1.68 14.17
N VAL A 73 -13.83 1.74 13.42
CA VAL A 73 -12.74 2.68 13.70
C VAL A 73 -13.18 4.13 13.54
N ARG A 74 -13.97 4.45 12.52
CA ARG A 74 -14.50 5.81 12.33
C ARG A 74 -15.38 6.24 13.51
N ARG A 75 -16.20 5.32 14.02
CA ARG A 75 -17.00 5.54 15.22
C ARG A 75 -16.12 5.75 16.44
N ALA A 76 -15.08 4.93 16.61
CA ALA A 76 -14.11 5.07 17.69
C ALA A 76 -13.36 6.40 17.66
N ALA A 77 -12.99 6.88 16.47
CA ALA A 77 -12.30 8.15 16.28
C ALA A 77 -13.14 9.39 16.69
N SER A 78 -14.45 9.24 16.89
CA SER A 78 -15.33 10.32 17.35
C SER A 78 -15.49 10.39 18.87
N TRP A 79 -14.92 9.44 19.61
CA TRP A 79 -15.08 9.38 21.05
C TRP A 79 -14.26 10.47 21.74
N PRO A 80 -14.75 11.03 22.86
CA PRO A 80 -13.91 11.81 23.74
C PRO A 80 -12.78 10.90 24.27
N GLY A 81 -11.58 11.46 24.51
CA GLY A 81 -10.40 10.70 24.98
C GLY A 81 -10.49 10.27 26.45
N ASN A 82 -11.68 9.94 26.94
CA ASN A 82 -11.99 9.50 28.30
C ASN A 82 -12.18 7.98 28.36
N GLU A 83 -12.46 7.47 29.57
CA GLU A 83 -12.77 6.05 29.76
C GLU A 83 -13.96 5.62 28.89
N LEU A 84 -13.82 4.45 28.26
CA LEU A 84 -14.84 3.90 27.39
C LEU A 84 -16.03 3.41 28.19
N ASP A 85 -17.24 3.82 27.81
CA ASP A 85 -18.46 3.21 28.30
C ASP A 85 -18.64 1.77 27.79
N ALA A 86 -19.67 1.07 28.27
CA ALA A 86 -19.92 -0.32 27.89
C ALA A 86 -20.20 -0.50 26.38
N THR A 87 -20.76 0.50 25.71
CA THR A 87 -21.04 0.46 24.26
C THR A 87 -19.76 0.71 23.47
N GLN A 88 -18.96 1.70 23.87
CA GLN A 88 -17.66 1.98 23.28
C GLN A 88 -16.71 0.79 23.43
N THR A 89 -16.73 0.13 24.59
CA THR A 89 -15.96 -1.09 24.86
C THR A 89 -16.29 -2.20 23.87
N ARG A 90 -17.58 -2.49 23.65
CA ARG A 90 -18.01 -3.50 22.66
C ARG A 90 -17.56 -3.17 21.23
N ILE A 91 -17.55 -1.88 20.85
CA ILE A 91 -17.06 -1.46 19.52
C ILE A 91 -15.55 -1.62 19.44
N ALA A 92 -14.81 -1.31 20.50
CA ALA A 92 -13.37 -1.52 20.56
C ALA A 92 -13.01 -3.01 20.45
N GLU A 93 -13.79 -3.90 21.09
CA GLU A 93 -13.63 -5.35 20.97
C GLU A 93 -13.85 -5.82 19.53
N VAL A 94 -14.87 -5.30 18.82
CA VAL A 94 -15.06 -5.59 17.38
C VAL A 94 -13.85 -5.18 16.55
N ILE A 95 -13.21 -4.04 16.85
CA ILE A 95 -11.98 -3.62 16.15
C ILE A 95 -10.87 -4.64 16.40
N VAL A 96 -10.67 -5.06 17.65
CA VAL A 96 -9.66 -6.06 18.02
C VAL A 96 -9.92 -7.39 17.32
N ASP A 97 -11.18 -7.85 17.29
CA ASP A 97 -11.58 -9.09 16.64
C ASP A 97 -11.34 -9.05 15.12
N GLU A 98 -11.69 -7.95 14.45
CA GLU A 98 -11.42 -7.76 13.02
C GLU A 98 -9.91 -7.72 12.73
N LEU A 99 -9.11 -7.11 13.63
CA LEU A 99 -7.66 -7.11 13.52
C LEU A 99 -7.07 -8.51 13.72
N ALA A 100 -7.55 -9.28 14.71
CA ALA A 100 -7.10 -10.63 14.99
C ALA A 100 -7.46 -11.59 13.83
N ALA A 101 -8.69 -11.50 13.32
CA ALA A 101 -9.20 -12.30 12.22
C ALA A 101 -8.64 -11.90 10.85
N SER A 102 -8.01 -10.72 10.74
CA SER A 102 -7.43 -10.28 9.48
C SER A 102 -6.34 -11.23 9.00
N LYS A 103 -6.36 -11.49 7.70
CA LYS A 103 -5.31 -12.28 7.05
C LYS A 103 -4.12 -11.38 6.77
N GLU A 104 -2.93 -11.97 6.80
CA GLU A 104 -1.72 -11.30 6.35
C GLU A 104 -1.90 -10.85 4.90
N GLU A 105 -1.72 -9.56 4.67
CA GLU A 105 -1.72 -8.96 3.34
C GLU A 105 -0.35 -8.33 3.10
N SER A 106 0.29 -8.69 1.98
CA SER A 106 1.56 -8.09 1.61
C SER A 106 1.30 -6.79 0.87
N LEU A 107 1.74 -5.66 1.43
CA LEU A 107 1.78 -4.37 0.74
C LEU A 107 3.04 -4.20 -0.12
N GLY A 108 3.95 -5.18 -0.09
CA GLY A 108 4.97 -5.31 -1.11
C GLY A 108 4.36 -5.72 -2.45
N LEU A 109 5.16 -5.72 -3.51
CA LEU A 109 4.81 -6.52 -4.68
C LEU A 109 4.97 -8.00 -4.29
N PRO A 110 3.89 -8.78 -4.11
CA PRO A 110 4.04 -10.21 -3.81
C PRO A 110 4.81 -10.88 -4.96
N SER A 111 5.93 -11.51 -4.63
CA SER A 111 6.66 -12.32 -5.59
C SER A 111 5.94 -13.67 -5.72
N PRO A 112 5.63 -14.13 -6.94
CA PRO A 112 5.19 -15.50 -7.14
C PRO A 112 6.33 -16.48 -6.79
N THR A 113 5.98 -17.75 -6.69
CA THR A 113 6.90 -18.86 -6.40
C THR A 113 7.16 -19.74 -7.63
N ASP A 114 6.21 -19.83 -8.57
CA ASP A 114 6.41 -20.52 -9.84
C ASP A 114 7.57 -19.86 -10.62
N PRO A 115 8.62 -20.60 -11.00
CA PRO A 115 9.80 -20.05 -11.69
C PRO A 115 9.47 -19.28 -12.96
N ARG A 116 8.39 -19.64 -13.67
CA ARG A 116 7.95 -18.96 -14.90
C ARG A 116 7.33 -17.61 -14.57
N LEU A 117 6.57 -17.53 -13.47
CA LEU A 117 5.99 -16.28 -13.00
C LEU A 117 7.05 -15.37 -12.39
N VAL A 118 8.02 -15.92 -11.64
CA VAL A 118 9.18 -15.18 -11.11
C VAL A 118 9.94 -14.52 -12.26
N ARG A 119 10.23 -15.28 -13.33
CA ARG A 119 10.87 -14.73 -14.53
C ARG A 119 10.10 -13.55 -15.14
N ILE A 120 8.76 -13.61 -15.14
CA ILE A 120 7.92 -12.51 -15.65
C ILE A 120 8.04 -11.29 -14.74
N THR A 121 7.92 -11.49 -13.42
CA THR A 121 7.98 -10.39 -12.45
C THR A 121 9.36 -9.73 -12.39
N ASP A 122 10.43 -10.50 -12.52
CA ASP A 122 11.80 -9.98 -12.59
C ASP A 122 12.04 -9.17 -13.87
N ALA A 123 11.58 -9.69 -15.01
CA ALA A 123 11.69 -8.98 -16.28
C ALA A 123 10.90 -7.66 -16.27
N LEU A 124 9.71 -7.65 -15.66
CA LEU A 124 8.94 -6.43 -15.45
C LEU A 124 9.62 -5.47 -14.46
N GLY A 125 10.23 -5.99 -13.39
CA GLY A 125 10.98 -5.18 -12.43
C GLY A 125 12.17 -4.46 -13.06
N GLY A 126 12.81 -5.10 -14.06
CA GLY A 126 13.88 -4.50 -14.86
C GLY A 126 13.40 -3.45 -15.87
N ASN A 127 12.20 -3.62 -16.43
CA ASN A 127 11.60 -2.68 -17.37
C ASN A 127 10.08 -2.57 -17.21
N LEU A 128 9.64 -1.63 -16.37
CA LEU A 128 8.22 -1.39 -16.14
C LEU A 128 7.49 -0.74 -17.32
N ALA A 129 8.22 -0.19 -18.30
CA ALA A 129 7.64 0.32 -19.54
C ALA A 129 7.21 -0.77 -20.51
N ASP A 130 7.54 -2.04 -20.24
CA ASP A 130 7.11 -3.16 -21.08
C ASP A 130 5.58 -3.33 -21.05
N ASN A 131 4.96 -2.96 -22.17
CA ASN A 131 3.52 -2.95 -22.36
C ASN A 131 2.97 -4.25 -22.95
N ARG A 132 3.79 -5.31 -23.09
CA ARG A 132 3.30 -6.64 -23.48
C ARG A 132 2.07 -7.03 -22.67
N ARG A 133 1.08 -7.56 -23.37
CA ARG A 133 -0.17 -8.06 -22.79
C ARG A 133 0.07 -9.41 -22.12
N LEU A 134 -0.92 -9.85 -21.35
CA LEU A 134 -0.88 -11.11 -20.62
C LEU A 134 -0.55 -12.29 -21.54
N GLU A 135 -1.11 -12.28 -22.76
CA GLU A 135 -0.93 -13.33 -23.77
C GLU A 135 0.52 -13.42 -24.25
N GLU A 136 1.16 -12.27 -24.41
CA GLU A 136 2.55 -12.17 -24.86
C GLU A 136 3.52 -12.60 -23.76
N TRP A 137 3.23 -12.24 -22.50
CA TRP A 137 3.96 -12.73 -21.34
C TRP A 137 3.78 -14.24 -21.12
N ALA A 138 2.56 -14.74 -21.36
CA ALA A 138 2.27 -16.17 -21.29
C ALA A 138 3.08 -16.92 -22.35
N ALA A 139 3.07 -16.46 -23.60
CA ALA A 139 3.87 -17.04 -24.68
C ALA A 139 5.38 -17.00 -24.35
N TRP A 140 5.89 -15.86 -23.90
CA TRP A 140 7.31 -15.69 -23.52
C TRP A 140 7.75 -16.62 -22.37
N ALA A 141 6.84 -16.90 -21.44
CA ALA A 141 7.09 -17.80 -20.29
C ALA A 141 6.72 -19.27 -20.57
N GLY A 142 6.25 -19.62 -21.77
CA GLY A 142 5.81 -20.98 -22.11
C GLY A 142 4.56 -21.43 -21.33
N LEU A 143 3.59 -20.54 -21.16
CA LEU A 143 2.32 -20.76 -20.47
C LEU A 143 1.14 -20.45 -21.39
N ALA A 144 0.02 -21.16 -21.19
CA ALA A 144 -1.26 -20.71 -21.71
C ALA A 144 -1.74 -19.47 -20.93
N PRO A 145 -2.36 -18.46 -21.58
CA PRO A 145 -2.80 -17.23 -20.90
C PRO A 145 -3.73 -17.48 -19.71
N ARG A 146 -4.65 -18.45 -19.84
CA ARG A 146 -5.57 -18.86 -18.77
C ARG A 146 -4.83 -19.46 -17.57
N THR A 147 -3.77 -20.21 -17.82
CA THR A 147 -2.91 -20.79 -16.76
C THR A 147 -2.14 -19.70 -16.03
N LEU A 148 -1.54 -18.76 -16.78
CA LEU A 148 -0.84 -17.62 -16.19
C LEU A 148 -1.80 -16.81 -15.33
N SER A 149 -2.94 -16.35 -15.87
CA SER A 149 -3.90 -15.54 -15.12
C SER A 149 -4.36 -16.21 -13.82
N ARG A 150 -4.69 -17.51 -13.88
CA ARG A 150 -5.15 -18.25 -12.70
C ARG A 150 -4.04 -18.39 -11.66
N ARG A 151 -2.86 -18.87 -12.06
CA ARG A 151 -1.73 -19.07 -11.14
C ARG A 151 -1.26 -17.76 -10.52
N PHE A 152 -1.22 -16.68 -11.31
CA PHE A 152 -0.84 -15.37 -10.82
C PHE A 152 -1.75 -14.92 -9.67
N VAL A 153 -3.07 -15.04 -9.82
CA VAL A 153 -4.03 -14.74 -8.73
C VAL A 153 -3.87 -15.69 -7.55
N THR A 154 -3.68 -16.98 -7.80
CA THR A 154 -3.50 -17.97 -6.72
C THR A 154 -2.27 -17.70 -5.87
N GLU A 155 -1.15 -17.28 -6.48
CA GLU A 155 0.12 -17.08 -5.78
C GLU A 155 0.28 -15.67 -5.23
N THR A 156 -0.24 -14.65 -5.92
CA THR A 156 -0.03 -13.24 -5.56
C THR A 156 -1.25 -12.58 -4.94
N GLY A 157 -2.42 -13.23 -4.98
CA GLY A 157 -3.70 -12.62 -4.60
C GLY A 157 -4.20 -11.55 -5.57
N MET A 158 -3.47 -11.27 -6.65
CA MET A 158 -3.74 -10.17 -7.58
C MET A 158 -3.81 -10.67 -9.02
N THR A 159 -4.59 -9.99 -9.86
CA THR A 159 -4.45 -10.17 -11.31
C THR A 159 -3.11 -9.59 -11.79
N PHE A 160 -2.58 -10.12 -12.89
CA PHE A 160 -1.35 -9.61 -13.49
C PHE A 160 -1.38 -8.09 -13.75
N ALA A 161 -2.52 -7.57 -14.23
CA ALA A 161 -2.70 -6.15 -14.49
C ALA A 161 -2.63 -5.30 -13.21
N GLN A 162 -3.27 -5.76 -12.13
CA GLN A 162 -3.21 -5.10 -10.82
C GLN A 162 -1.78 -5.10 -10.26
N TRP A 163 -1.09 -6.24 -10.34
CA TRP A 163 0.30 -6.36 -9.90
C TRP A 163 1.21 -5.40 -10.67
N ARG A 164 1.11 -5.36 -12.00
CA ARG A 164 1.91 -4.44 -12.84
C ARG A 164 1.60 -2.97 -12.53
N GLN A 165 0.32 -2.64 -12.29
CA GLN A 165 -0.07 -1.29 -11.92
C GLN A 165 0.51 -0.89 -10.57
N GLN A 166 0.48 -1.78 -9.58
CA GLN A 166 1.11 -1.55 -8.27
C GLN A 166 2.62 -1.37 -8.40
N ALA A 167 3.28 -2.16 -9.27
CA ALA A 167 4.71 -2.04 -9.54
C ALA A 167 5.08 -0.66 -10.09
N ARG A 168 4.32 -0.19 -11.09
CA ARG A 168 4.47 1.14 -11.66
C ARG A 168 4.22 2.23 -10.63
N LEU A 169 3.24 2.07 -9.75
CA LEU A 169 2.95 3.04 -8.70
C LEU A 169 4.10 3.14 -7.70
N LEU A 170 4.66 2.01 -7.23
CA LEU A 170 5.80 2.02 -6.31
C LEU A 170 7.02 2.73 -6.93
N ARG A 171 7.37 2.38 -8.18
CA ARG A 171 8.47 3.05 -8.89
C ARG A 171 8.17 4.52 -9.14
N ALA A 172 6.93 4.88 -9.47
CA ALA A 172 6.53 6.27 -9.64
C ALA A 172 6.79 7.07 -8.35
N LEU A 173 6.44 6.53 -7.21
CA LEU A 173 6.63 7.18 -5.91
C LEU A 173 8.11 7.40 -5.60
N GLU A 174 8.96 6.39 -5.81
CA GLU A 174 10.42 6.51 -5.70
C GLU A 174 10.94 7.66 -6.58
N ARG A 175 10.58 7.65 -7.87
CA ARG A 175 11.03 8.67 -8.82
C ARG A 175 10.53 10.07 -8.50
N VAL A 176 9.28 10.19 -8.07
CA VAL A 176 8.73 11.47 -7.65
C VAL A 176 9.48 11.96 -6.40
N ALA A 177 9.78 11.11 -5.42
CA ALA A 177 10.56 11.49 -4.25
C ALA A 177 11.98 11.95 -4.61
N ASP A 178 12.59 11.36 -5.64
CA ASP A 178 13.88 11.79 -6.21
C ASP A 178 13.79 13.11 -7.00
N GLY A 179 12.61 13.72 -7.11
CA GLY A 179 12.40 14.99 -7.81
C GLY A 179 12.40 14.85 -9.34
N ILE A 180 12.27 13.63 -9.88
CA ILE A 180 12.27 13.40 -11.32
C ILE A 180 11.01 14.04 -11.95
N PRO A 181 11.13 14.72 -13.12
CA PRO A 181 9.99 15.33 -13.78
C PRO A 181 8.89 14.30 -14.13
N VAL A 182 7.64 14.67 -13.86
CA VAL A 182 6.43 13.85 -14.10
C VAL A 182 6.37 13.31 -15.53
N THR A 183 6.82 14.09 -16.51
CA THR A 183 6.89 13.70 -17.91
C THR A 183 7.87 12.54 -18.13
N THR A 184 9.06 12.61 -17.54
CA THR A 184 10.07 11.55 -17.57
C THR A 184 9.55 10.28 -16.90
N ILE A 185 8.91 10.41 -15.73
CA ILE A 185 8.34 9.28 -15.00
C ILE A 185 7.27 8.56 -15.83
N ALA A 186 6.38 9.31 -16.50
CA ALA A 186 5.35 8.72 -17.35
C ALA A 186 5.97 7.88 -18.49
N LEU A 187 7.04 8.38 -19.13
CA LEU A 187 7.75 7.67 -20.19
C LEU A 187 8.50 6.44 -19.66
N GLU A 188 9.23 6.55 -18.54
CA GLU A 188 9.96 5.43 -17.92
C GLU A 188 9.05 4.28 -17.46
N LEU A 189 7.79 4.60 -17.14
CA LEU A 189 6.79 3.61 -16.73
C LEU A 189 5.91 3.13 -17.89
N GLY A 190 6.17 3.59 -19.12
CA GLY A 190 5.47 3.16 -20.33
C GLY A 190 4.02 3.62 -20.42
N TYR A 191 3.69 4.80 -19.92
CA TYR A 191 2.39 5.44 -20.16
C TYR A 191 2.40 6.15 -21.52
N ASP A 192 1.32 6.00 -22.29
CA ASP A 192 1.16 6.60 -23.62
C ASP A 192 1.23 8.14 -23.58
N ASN A 193 0.82 8.72 -22.45
CA ASN A 193 0.91 10.16 -22.22
C ASN A 193 0.94 10.48 -20.72
N VAL A 194 1.35 11.70 -20.42
CA VAL A 194 1.47 12.24 -19.06
C VAL A 194 0.12 12.27 -18.35
N SER A 195 -0.97 12.56 -19.06
CA SER A 195 -2.31 12.59 -18.49
C SER A 195 -2.73 11.20 -17.98
N ALA A 196 -2.45 10.13 -18.73
CA ALA A 196 -2.74 8.76 -18.32
C ALA A 196 -1.98 8.36 -17.04
N PHE A 197 -0.72 8.81 -16.92
CA PHE A 197 0.05 8.65 -15.69
C PHE A 197 -0.57 9.42 -14.53
N ILE A 198 -0.90 10.70 -14.72
CA ILE A 198 -1.52 11.55 -13.69
C ILE A 198 -2.87 10.95 -13.25
N ASP A 199 -3.68 10.46 -14.17
CA ASP A 199 -4.96 9.82 -13.87
C ASP A 199 -4.80 8.50 -13.12
N MET A 200 -3.80 7.69 -13.47
CA MET A 200 -3.44 6.50 -12.70
C MET A 200 -3.01 6.88 -11.27
N PHE A 201 -2.08 7.83 -11.15
CA PHE A 201 -1.54 8.30 -9.88
C PHE A 201 -2.65 8.87 -9.00
N ARG A 202 -3.55 9.67 -9.58
CA ARG A 202 -4.70 10.25 -8.88
C ARG A 202 -5.74 9.21 -8.48
N ARG A 203 -6.03 8.22 -9.32
CA ARG A 203 -6.93 7.11 -8.93
C ARG A 203 -6.37 6.28 -7.80
N ALA A 204 -5.05 6.08 -7.78
CA ALA A 204 -4.38 5.30 -6.75
C ALA A 204 -4.18 6.05 -5.43
N LEU A 205 -3.87 7.36 -5.50
CA LEU A 205 -3.39 8.15 -4.35
C LEU A 205 -4.31 9.33 -3.98
N GLY A 206 -5.36 9.57 -4.76
CA GLY A 206 -6.30 10.68 -4.55
C GLY A 206 -5.78 12.08 -4.93
N THR A 207 -4.52 12.19 -5.37
CA THR A 207 -3.85 13.48 -5.68
C THR A 207 -2.99 13.38 -6.94
N THR A 208 -2.50 14.51 -7.47
CA THR A 208 -1.59 14.54 -8.63
C THR A 208 -0.11 14.51 -8.19
N PRO A 209 0.82 14.02 -9.04
CA PRO A 209 2.25 13.98 -8.71
C PRO A 209 2.84 15.35 -8.31
N GLY A 210 2.45 16.43 -8.99
CA GLY A 210 2.93 17.78 -8.67
C GLY A 210 2.46 18.27 -7.30
N ARG A 211 1.21 17.98 -6.91
CA ARG A 211 0.71 18.29 -5.56
C ARG A 211 1.32 17.38 -4.51
N TYR A 212 1.66 16.14 -4.87
CA TYR A 212 2.40 15.22 -4.02
C TYR A 212 3.80 15.76 -3.69
N LEU A 213 4.55 16.27 -4.68
CA LEU A 213 5.86 16.92 -4.49
C LEU A 213 5.80 18.15 -3.58
N ALA A 214 4.83 19.03 -3.81
CA ALA A 214 4.70 20.30 -3.09
C ALA A 214 4.45 20.11 -1.58
N VAL A 215 3.97 18.94 -1.17
CA VAL A 215 3.67 18.65 0.25
C VAL A 215 4.63 17.60 0.83
N ALA A 216 5.45 16.93 0.00
CA ALA A 216 6.53 16.04 0.43
C ALA A 216 7.85 16.77 0.76
N ALA A 217 7.93 18.09 0.53
CA ALA A 217 9.04 18.93 0.96
C ALA A 217 8.76 19.55 2.34
N PRO A 218 9.17 18.94 3.46
CA PRO A 218 9.20 19.65 4.72
C PRO A 218 10.32 20.70 4.69
N GLU A 219 9.92 21.86 5.16
CA GLU A 219 10.68 23.04 5.53
C GLU A 219 11.91 22.68 6.39
N ASN A 220 13.06 22.38 5.76
CA ASN A 220 14.34 22.28 6.46
C ASN A 220 15.42 23.10 5.73
N ARG A 221 15.30 24.42 5.84
CA ARG A 221 16.38 25.39 5.63
C ARG A 221 16.26 26.56 6.61
N ARG A 222 16.05 26.33 7.91
CA ARG A 222 16.33 27.34 8.95
C ARG A 222 16.71 26.67 10.26
N SER A 223 18.01 26.56 10.51
CA SER A 223 18.63 26.61 11.84
C SER A 223 20.12 26.86 11.60
N GLY A 224 20.47 28.14 11.47
CA GLY A 224 21.74 28.65 11.95
C GLY A 224 21.57 29.13 13.38
#